data_AF-A0A0G0BNE0-F1
#
_entry.id   AF-A0A0G0BNE0-F1
#
_cell.length_a   1.000
_cell.length_b   1.000
_cell.length_c   1.000
_cell.angle_alpha   90.00
_cell.angle_beta   90.00
_cell.angle_gamma   90.00
#
_symmetry.space_group_name_H-M   'P 1'
#
loop_
_entity.id
_entity.type
_entity.pdbx_description
1 polymer ?
#
loop_
_entity_poly.entity_id
_entity_poly.type
_entity_poly.pdbx_seq_one_letter_code
_entity_poly.pdbx_strand_id
1 'polypeptide(L)'
;MEVNFSDKLKSLREKYFPGESLRTVGDKIKPNSNFFTYLSKIEAGLATPSKKFLYEIKAKYGLTEEEFEDLITSYLAVEIKKEWPEMKDKEKMMGELFRKIKNNKISGNED
;
A
#
# COMPACT_ATOMS: atom_id res chain seq x y z
N MET A 1 11.23 -7.34 4.91
CA MET A 1 10.29 -6.22 5.19
C MET A 1 9.50 -6.02 3.92
N GLU A 2 8.18 -6.25 3.95
CA GLU A 2 7.33 -6.02 2.78
C GLU A 2 7.29 -4.50 2.54
N VAL A 3 7.93 -4.02 1.47
CA VAL A 3 7.95 -2.57 1.18
C VAL A 3 6.55 -2.18 0.76
N ASN A 4 5.82 -1.54 1.66
CA ASN A 4 4.47 -1.06 1.41
C ASN A 4 4.54 0.16 0.48
N PHE A 5 3.59 0.30 -0.43
CA PHE A 5 3.52 1.42 -1.38
C PHE A 5 3.62 2.78 -0.68
N SER A 6 3.00 2.91 0.50
CA SER A 6 3.07 4.11 1.35
C SER A 6 4.51 4.48 1.73
N ASP A 7 5.32 3.50 2.10
CA ASP A 7 6.71 3.70 2.52
C ASP A 7 7.61 4.06 1.33
N LYS A 8 7.33 3.46 0.17
CA LYS A 8 8.01 3.80 -1.09
C LYS A 8 7.72 5.25 -1.49
N LEU A 9 6.45 5.67 -1.44
CA LEU A 9 6.06 7.04 -1.75
C LEU A 9 6.67 8.05 -0.77
N LYS A 10 6.68 7.72 0.53
CA LYS A 10 7.29 8.55 1.57
C LYS A 10 8.80 8.70 1.36
N SER A 11 9.48 7.62 1.00
CA SER A 11 10.91 7.63 0.69
C SER A 11 11.23 8.49 -0.53
N LEU A 12 10.41 8.42 -1.58
CA LEU A 12 10.54 9.29 -2.75
C LEU A 12 10.32 10.76 -2.37
N ARG A 13 9.30 11.07 -1.57
CA ARG A 13 9.09 12.45 -1.09
C ARG A 13 10.33 12.97 -0.36
N GLU A 14 10.88 12.20 0.56
CA GLU A 14 12.04 12.63 1.34
C GLU A 14 13.32 12.77 0.49
N LYS A 15 13.45 11.97 -0.58
CA LYS A 15 14.55 12.11 -1.55
C LYS A 15 14.49 13.44 -2.30
N TYR A 16 13.30 13.84 -2.75
CA TYR A 16 13.11 15.03 -3.59
C TYR A 16 12.86 16.32 -2.80
N PHE A 17 12.35 16.20 -1.57
CA PHE A 17 12.02 17.31 -0.68
C PHE A 17 12.53 17.02 0.74
N PRO A 18 13.86 16.95 0.94
CA PRO A 18 14.45 16.52 2.20
C PRO A 18 14.13 17.49 3.34
N GLY A 19 13.62 16.95 4.46
CA GLY A 19 13.28 17.73 5.64
C GLY A 19 12.05 18.63 5.50
N GLU A 20 11.33 18.56 4.37
CA GLU A 20 10.17 19.41 4.12
C GLU A 20 8.88 18.79 4.66
N SER A 21 8.04 19.63 5.27
CA SER A 21 6.72 19.22 5.71
C SER A 21 5.82 18.86 4.51
N LEU A 22 4.89 17.93 4.69
CA LEU A 22 3.91 17.57 3.66
C LEU A 22 3.11 18.78 3.15
N ARG A 23 2.82 19.75 4.02
CA ARG A 23 2.16 21.00 3.62
C ARG A 23 3.04 21.80 2.67
N THR A 24 4.31 22.01 3.02
CA THR A 24 5.30 22.70 2.17
C THR A 24 5.44 22.02 0.81
N VAL A 25 5.55 20.69 0.80
CA VAL A 25 5.61 19.90 -0.45
C VAL A 25 4.34 20.09 -1.27
N GLY A 26 3.17 20.02 -0.63
CA GLY A 26 1.89 20.25 -1.29
C GLY A 26 1.78 21.65 -1.90
N ASP A 27 2.20 22.67 -1.17
CA ASP A 27 2.18 24.06 -1.63
C ASP A 27 3.14 24.28 -2.82
N LYS A 28 4.32 23.66 -2.82
CA LYS A 28 5.28 23.71 -3.94
C LYS A 28 4.75 23.03 -5.21
N ILE A 29 4.05 21.91 -5.04
CA ILE A 29 3.60 21.09 -6.16
C ILE A 29 2.32 21.66 -6.78
N LYS A 30 1.36 22.00 -5.92
CA LYS A 30 0.02 22.45 -6.31
C LYS A 30 -0.55 23.38 -5.22
N PRO A 31 -0.19 24.67 -5.26
CA PRO A 31 -0.68 25.66 -4.32
C PRO A 31 -2.21 25.67 -4.25
N ASN A 32 -2.77 25.98 -3.09
CA ASN A 32 -4.22 26.09 -2.87
C ASN A 32 -5.03 24.83 -3.19
N SER A 33 -4.41 23.65 -3.08
CA SER A 33 -5.07 22.37 -3.33
C SER A 33 -5.01 21.45 -2.13
N ASN A 34 -5.95 20.51 -2.08
CA ASN A 34 -5.97 19.45 -1.06
C ASN A 34 -4.88 18.38 -1.30
N PHE A 35 -3.86 18.67 -2.12
CA PHE A 35 -2.80 17.73 -2.47
C PHE A 35 -2.08 17.20 -1.23
N PHE A 36 -1.69 18.07 -0.29
CA PHE A 36 -1.02 17.64 0.95
C PHE A 36 -1.90 16.69 1.78
N THR A 37 -3.21 16.97 1.84
CA THR A 37 -4.16 16.15 2.61
C THR A 37 -4.27 14.77 1.98
N TYR A 38 -4.33 14.72 0.65
CA TYR A 38 -4.42 13.45 -0.06
C TYR A 38 -3.12 12.64 0.04
N LEU A 39 -1.97 13.30 -0.18
CA LEU A 39 -0.65 12.70 -0.01
C LEU A 39 -0.47 12.14 1.41
N SER A 40 -0.88 12.90 2.44
CA SER A 40 -0.83 12.45 3.84
C SER A 40 -1.65 11.18 4.08
N LYS A 41 -2.87 11.08 3.54
CA LYS A 41 -3.69 9.86 3.67
C LYS A 41 -3.05 8.66 2.98
N ILE A 42 -2.38 8.88 1.85
CA ILE A 42 -1.70 7.82 1.11
C ILE A 42 -0.45 7.35 1.85
N GLU A 43 0.39 8.26 2.34
CA GLU A 43 1.59 7.92 3.12
C GLU A 43 1.25 7.24 4.46
N ALA A 44 0.06 7.51 5.01
CA ALA A 44 -0.47 6.80 6.18
C ALA A 44 -1.09 5.43 5.85
N GLY A 45 -1.15 5.03 4.57
CA GLY A 45 -1.80 3.79 4.13
C GLY A 45 -3.32 3.79 4.23
N LEU A 46 -3.94 4.96 4.45
CA LEU A 46 -5.38 5.12 4.65
C LEU A 46 -6.15 5.29 3.34
N ALA A 47 -5.45 5.59 2.25
CA ALA A 47 -6.03 5.79 0.93
C ALA A 47 -5.10 5.22 -0.14
N THR A 48 -5.70 4.76 -1.24
CA THR A 48 -4.96 4.38 -2.44
C THR A 48 -5.08 5.49 -3.48
N PRO A 49 -3.96 5.95 -4.06
CA PRO A 49 -3.98 7.01 -5.05
C PRO A 49 -4.71 6.58 -6.31
N SER A 50 -5.19 7.57 -7.06
CA SER A 50 -5.66 7.34 -8.43
C SER A 50 -4.46 7.30 -9.39
N LYS A 51 -4.62 6.66 -10.55
CA LYS A 51 -3.60 6.68 -11.62
C LYS A 51 -3.18 8.11 -11.99
N LYS A 52 -4.15 9.04 -12.07
CA LYS A 52 -3.88 10.46 -12.33
C LYS A 52 -2.94 11.06 -11.29
N PHE A 53 -3.13 10.73 -10.01
CA PHE A 53 -2.25 11.21 -8.94
C PHE A 53 -0.82 10.68 -9.09
N LEU A 54 -0.64 9.42 -9.49
CA LEU A 54 0.68 8.85 -9.74
C LEU A 54 1.42 9.58 -10.87
N TYR A 55 0.73 9.93 -11.95
CA TYR A 55 1.29 10.77 -13.00
C TYR A 55 1.60 12.19 -12.54
N GLU A 56 0.74 12.79 -11.69
CA GLU A 56 1.05 14.07 -11.06
C GLU A 56 2.33 13.97 -10.22
N ILE A 57 2.52 12.92 -9.43
CA ILE A 57 3.75 12.66 -8.66
C ILE A 57 4.96 12.53 -9.59
N LYS A 58 4.88 11.71 -10.65
CA LYS A 58 5.97 11.57 -11.65
C LYS A 58 6.42 12.92 -12.18
N ALA A 59 5.47 13.71 -12.66
CA ALA A 59 5.74 15.00 -13.28
C ALA A 59 6.26 16.04 -12.27
N LYS A 60 5.73 16.05 -11.04
CA LYS A 60 5.99 17.09 -10.05
C LYS A 60 7.23 16.83 -9.21
N TYR A 61 7.54 15.56 -8.94
CA TYR A 61 8.77 15.19 -8.26
C TYR A 61 9.93 15.14 -9.28
N GLY A 62 9.63 14.98 -10.57
CA GLY A 62 10.66 14.78 -11.60
C GLY A 62 11.29 13.40 -11.46
N LEU A 63 10.46 12.38 -11.27
CA LEU A 63 10.91 10.99 -11.14
C LEU A 63 11.54 10.51 -12.45
N THR A 64 12.61 9.72 -12.33
CA THR A 64 13.12 8.95 -13.47
C THR A 64 12.11 7.87 -13.89
N GLU A 65 12.31 7.29 -15.07
CA GLU A 65 11.48 6.16 -15.51
C GLU A 65 11.59 4.98 -14.56
N GLU A 66 12.80 4.64 -14.13
CA GLU A 66 13.08 3.56 -13.18
C GLU A 66 12.34 3.76 -11.85
N GLU A 67 12.42 4.96 -11.26
CA GLU A 67 11.72 5.26 -10.01
C GLU A 67 10.21 5.21 -10.15
N PHE A 68 9.70 5.63 -11.31
CA PHE A 68 8.28 5.57 -11.59
C PHE A 68 7.79 4.14 -11.79
N GLU A 69 8.54 3.30 -12.51
CA GLU A 69 8.24 1.87 -12.65
C GLU A 69 8.23 1.15 -11.30
N ASP A 70 9.21 1.46 -10.45
CA ASP A 70 9.30 0.96 -9.08
C ASP A 70 8.09 1.36 -8.22
N LEU A 71 7.67 2.61 -8.33
CA LEU A 71 6.47 3.13 -7.64
C LEU A 71 5.20 2.44 -8.13
N ILE A 72 5.06 2.27 -9.46
CA ILE A 72 3.90 1.64 -10.10
C ILE A 72 3.82 0.16 -9.73
N THR A 73 4.94 -0.55 -9.72
CA THR A 73 5.01 -1.97 -9.32
C THR A 73 4.51 -2.14 -7.89
N SER A 74 4.93 -1.25 -6.99
CA SER A 74 4.47 -1.24 -5.60
C SER A 74 2.97 -0.93 -5.48
N TYR A 75 2.47 0.00 -6.29
CA TYR A 75 1.03 0.34 -6.36
C TYR A 75 0.19 -0.84 -6.85
N LEU A 76 0.60 -1.50 -7.93
CA LEU A 76 -0.12 -2.64 -8.49
C LEU A 76 -0.18 -3.81 -7.51
N ALA A 77 0.90 -4.06 -6.75
CA ALA A 77 0.89 -5.07 -5.70
C ALA A 77 -0.18 -4.80 -4.63
N VAL A 78 -0.41 -3.53 -4.27
CA VAL A 78 -1.48 -3.14 -3.34
C VAL A 78 -2.87 -3.32 -3.95
N GLU A 79 -3.06 -2.93 -5.22
CA GLU A 79 -4.36 -3.10 -5.90
C GLU A 79 -4.73 -4.57 -6.07
N ILE A 80 -3.78 -5.41 -6.50
CA ILE A 80 -3.99 -6.86 -6.63
C ILE A 80 -4.36 -7.48 -5.28
N LYS A 81 -3.69 -7.10 -4.18
CA LYS A 81 -4.03 -7.56 -2.84
C LYS A 81 -5.43 -7.13 -2.37
N LYS A 82 -5.97 -6.04 -2.91
CA LYS A 82 -7.34 -5.58 -2.62
C LYS A 82 -8.37 -6.33 -3.44
N GLU A 83 -8.10 -6.56 -4.71
CA GLU A 83 -9.01 -7.27 -5.62
C GLU A 83 -9.04 -8.78 -5.34
N TRP A 84 -7.95 -9.35 -4.80
CA TRP A 84 -7.85 -10.77 -4.49
C TRP A 84 -7.71 -11.05 -2.97
N PRO A 85 -8.74 -10.76 -2.17
CA PRO A 85 -8.68 -10.93 -0.71
C PRO A 85 -8.50 -12.39 -0.28
N GLU A 86 -8.81 -13.37 -1.14
CA GLU A 86 -8.67 -14.82 -0.86
C GLU A 86 -7.23 -15.27 -0.56
N MET A 87 -6.21 -14.48 -0.91
CA MET A 87 -4.83 -14.76 -0.46
C MET A 87 -4.63 -14.50 1.03
N LYS A 88 -5.47 -13.67 1.68
CA LYS A 88 -5.44 -13.45 3.15
C LYS A 88 -6.13 -14.56 3.92
N ASP A 89 -7.10 -15.24 3.31
CA ASP A 89 -7.91 -16.26 4.00
C ASP A 89 -7.29 -17.66 4.01
N LYS A 90 -6.12 -17.89 3.37
CA LYS A 90 -5.45 -19.20 3.43
C LYS A 90 -5.09 -19.62 4.86
N GLU A 91 -4.61 -18.71 5.71
CA GLU A 91 -4.32 -19.04 7.12
C GLU A 91 -5.58 -19.35 7.92
N LYS A 92 -6.68 -18.64 7.64
CA LYS A 92 -7.98 -18.85 8.29
C LYS A 92 -8.63 -20.16 7.84
N MET A 93 -8.62 -20.44 6.54
CA MET A 93 -9.08 -21.72 5.97
C MET A 93 -8.27 -22.91 6.50
N MET A 94 -6.93 -22.79 6.56
CA MET A 94 -6.09 -23.86 7.11
C MET A 94 -6.35 -24.04 8.61
N GLY A 95 -6.49 -22.96 9.38
CA GLY A 95 -6.86 -23.03 10.80
C GLY A 95 -8.21 -23.69 11.04
N GLU A 96 -9.22 -23.41 10.21
CA GLU A 96 -10.53 -24.06 10.26
C GLU A 96 -10.47 -25.54 9.85
N LEU A 97 -9.64 -25.89 8.85
CA LEU A 97 -9.39 -27.28 8.46
C LEU A 97 -8.73 -28.07 9.59
N PHE A 98 -7.65 -27.54 10.19
CA PHE A 98 -6.97 -28.16 11.32
C PHE A 98 -7.89 -28.33 12.53
N ARG A 99 -8.75 -27.34 12.80
CA ARG A 99 -9.75 -27.42 13.88
C ARG A 99 -10.78 -28.52 13.64
N LYS A 100 -11.29 -28.66 12.40
CA LYS A 100 -12.21 -29.75 12.02
C LYS A 100 -11.55 -31.13 12.14
N ILE A 101 -10.31 -31.28 11.66
CA ILE A 101 -9.56 -32.54 11.74
C ILE A 101 -9.30 -32.94 13.20
N LYS A 102 -8.96 -31.98 14.07
CA LYS A 102 -8.74 -32.23 15.51
C LYS A 102 -10.03 -32.66 16.22
N ASN A 103 -11.17 -32.05 15.91
CA ASN A 103 -12.44 -32.39 16.55
C ASN A 103 -12.97 -33.77 16.11
N ASN A 104 -12.78 -34.17 14.84
CA ASN A 104 -13.17 -35.51 14.37
C ASN A 104 -12.29 -36.64 14.94
N LYS A 105 -11.08 -36.36 15.42
CA LYS A 105 -10.23 -37.36 16.09
C LYS A 105 -10.64 -37.65 17.54
N ILE A 106 -11.38 -36.73 18.18
CA ILE A 106 -11.77 -36.85 19.60
C ILE A 106 -13.08 -37.63 19.74
N SER A 107 -13.95 -37.62 18.72
CA SER A 107 -15.22 -38.37 18.74
C SER A 107 -15.13 -39.80 18.22
N GLY A 108 -13.91 -40.33 18.01
CA GLY A 108 -13.67 -41.64 17.40
C GLY A 108 -13.15 -42.72 18.36
N ASN A 109 -13.14 -42.47 19.67
CA ASN A 109 -12.80 -43.46 20.69
C ASN A 109 -13.87 -43.45 21.79
N GLU A 110 -15.06 -43.93 21.44
CA GLU A 110 -15.95 -44.59 22.39
C GLU A 110 -16.35 -45.91 21.74
N ASP A 111 -15.49 -46.91 21.92
CA ASP A 111 -15.83 -48.35 21.97
C ASP A 111 -14.83 -49.01 22.93
#